data_AF-A0ABD7YHE1-F1
#
_entry.id   AF-A0ABD7YHE1-F1
#
_cell.length_a   1.000
_cell.length_b   1.000
_cell.length_c   1.000
_cell.angle_alpha   90.00
_cell.angle_beta   90.00
_cell.angle_gamma   90.00
#
_symmetry.space_group_name_H-M   'P 1'
#
loop_
_entity.id
_entity.type
_entity.pdbx_description
1 polymer ?
#
loop_
_entity_poly.entity_id
_entity_poly.type
_entity_poly.pdbx_seq_one_letter_code
_entity_poly.pdbx_strand_id
1 'polypeptide(L)' 'MLIVEATLSEACLMANKLKETISVATELSDAMPSFTCSFGVTSMLDYESFNEAYKAADEKLYIAKNNGRNRVECCQ' A
#
# COMPACT_ATOMS: atom_id res chain seq x y z
N MET A 1 -5.30 1.56 5.60
CA MET A 1 -6.08 0.34 5.88
C MET A 1 -5.40 -0.38 7.02
N LEU A 2 -6.13 -0.78 8.05
CA LEU A 2 -5.60 -1.62 9.11
C LEU A 2 -5.92 -3.08 8.79
N ILE A 3 -4.92 -3.95 8.87
CA ILE A 3 -5.06 -5.39 8.69
C ILE A 3 -4.73 -6.03 10.04
N VAL A 4 -5.70 -6.71 10.63
CA VAL A 4 -5.52 -7.46 11.89
C VAL A 4 -5.04 -8.87 11.58
N GLU A 5 -4.25 -9.43 12.49
CA GLU A 5 -3.76 -10.82 12.43
C GLU A 5 -3.03 -11.17 11.12
N ALA A 6 -2.25 -10.23 10.58
CA ALA A 6 -1.46 -10.44 9.38
C ALA A 6 0.01 -10.13 9.63
N THR A 7 0.88 -10.96 9.06
CA THR A 7 2.30 -10.66 8.95
C THR A 7 2.53 -9.52 7.95
N LEU A 8 3.70 -8.88 8.03
CA LEU A 8 4.08 -7.85 7.08
C LEU A 8 4.06 -8.36 5.63
N SER A 9 4.53 -9.58 5.40
CA SER A 9 4.52 -10.21 4.06
C SER A 9 3.10 -10.40 3.52
N GLU A 10 2.18 -10.92 4.34
CA GLU A 10 0.77 -11.09 3.95
C GLU A 10 0.09 -9.74 3.67
N ALA A 11 0.39 -8.73 4.49
CA ALA A 11 -0.11 -7.37 4.28
C ALA A 11 0.42 -6.77 2.97
N CYS A 12 1.71 -6.96 2.65
CA CYS A 12 2.30 -6.53 1.38
C CYS A 12 1.70 -7.28 0.18
N LEU A 13 1.41 -8.58 0.31
CA LEU A 13 0.74 -9.36 -0.72
C LEU A 13 -0.68 -8.83 -0.98
N MET A 14 -1.45 -8.56 0.08
CA MET A 14 -2.79 -7.98 -0.03
C MET A 14 -2.76 -6.59 -0.68
N ALA A 15 -1.81 -5.73 -0.31
CA ALA A 15 -1.64 -4.41 -0.92
C ALA A 15 -1.32 -4.51 -2.42
N ASN A 16 -0.45 -5.45 -2.81
CA ASN A 16 -0.15 -5.70 -4.23
C ASN A 16 -1.38 -6.18 -4.99
N LYS A 17 -2.14 -7.12 -4.42
CA LYS A 17 -3.38 -7.61 -5.04
C LYS A 17 -4.40 -6.49 -5.22
N LEU A 18 -4.54 -5.61 -4.23
CA LEU A 18 -5.44 -4.45 -4.31
C LEU A 18 -4.99 -3.49 -5.42
N LYS A 19 -3.70 -3.20 -5.49
CA LYS A 19 -3.08 -2.37 -6.54
C LYS A 19 -3.42 -2.88 -7.94
N GLU A 20 -3.20 -4.16 -8.17
CA GLU A 20 -3.48 -4.82 -9.46
C GLU A 20 -4.97 -4.82 -9.78
N THR A 21 -5.81 -5.15 -8.79
CA THR A 21 -7.26 -5.17 -8.96
C THR A 21 -7.78 -3.79 -9.37
N ILE A 22 -7.29 -2.71 -8.76
CA ILE A 22 -7.67 -1.34 -9.11
C ILE A 22 -7.19 -0.97 -10.53
N SER A 23 -5.94 -1.28 -10.88
CA SER A 23 -5.41 -0.99 -12.24
C SER A 23 -6.28 -1.66 -13.29
N VAL A 24 -6.55 -2.95 -13.14
CA VAL A 24 -7.36 -3.74 -14.09
C VAL A 24 -8.80 -3.24 -14.13
N ALA A 25 -9.42 -3.00 -12.98
CA ALA A 25 -10.83 -2.57 -12.93
C ALA A 25 -11.04 -1.20 -13.58
N THR A 26 -10.08 -0.28 -13.41
CA THR A 26 -10.17 1.07 -13.99
C THR A 26 -9.80 1.12 -15.46
N GLU A 27 -8.87 0.25 -15.91
CA GLU A 27 -8.56 0.10 -17.33
C GLU A 27 -9.72 -0.50 -18.15
N LEU A 28 -10.51 -1.38 -17.55
CA LEU A 28 -11.66 -2.03 -18.21
C LEU A 28 -12.96 -1.25 -18.12
N SER A 29 -12.98 -0.10 -17.44
CA SER A 29 -14.20 0.67 -17.19
C SER A 29 -14.31 1.87 -18.12
N ASP A 30 -15.36 1.92 -18.93
CA ASP A 30 -15.68 3.10 -19.74
C ASP A 30 -16.27 4.26 -18.91
N ALA A 31 -16.65 4.00 -17.65
CA ALA A 31 -17.31 4.96 -16.77
C ALA A 31 -16.32 5.81 -15.94
N MET A 32 -15.04 5.43 -15.88
CA MET A 32 -14.02 6.13 -15.12
C MET A 32 -12.67 6.13 -15.84
N PRO A 33 -11.83 7.18 -15.68
CA PRO A 33 -10.49 7.17 -16.23
C PRO A 33 -9.64 6.07 -15.59
N SER A 34 -8.71 5.50 -16.37
CA SER A 34 -7.71 4.58 -15.83
C SER A 34 -6.82 5.29 -14.82
N PHE A 35 -6.62 4.66 -13.65
CA PHE A 35 -5.68 5.15 -12.65
C PHE A 35 -5.01 3.99 -11.90
N THR A 36 -3.89 4.33 -11.27
CA THR A 36 -3.11 3.39 -10.47
C THR A 36 -2.99 3.91 -9.04
N CYS A 37 -2.69 3.00 -8.12
CA CYS A 37 -2.47 3.32 -6.72
C CYS A 37 -1.04 2.95 -6.30
N SER A 38 -0.50 3.71 -5.35
CA SER A 38 0.73 3.36 -4.63
C SER A 38 0.37 3.09 -3.18
N PHE A 39 1.09 2.18 -2.53
CA PHE A 39 0.83 1.81 -1.14
C PHE A 39 2.13 1.80 -0.34
N GLY A 40 2.04 2.27 0.90
CA GLY A 40 3.06 2.07 1.92
C GLY A 40 2.51 1.12 2.99
N VAL A 41 3.29 0.10 3.36
CA VAL A 41 2.88 -0.93 4.31
C VAL A 41 3.91 -1.03 5.43
N THR A 42 3.43 -1.11 6.66
CA THR A 42 4.27 -1.33 7.84
C THR A 42 3.61 -2.31 8.80
N SER A 43 4.41 -2.92 9.67
CA SER A 43 3.91 -3.64 10.84
C SER A 43 3.70 -2.68 12.00
N MET A 44 2.64 -2.89 12.78
CA MET A 44 2.42 -2.15 14.03
C MET A 44 3.41 -2.61 15.12
N LEU A 45 3.93 -3.84 15.03
CA LEU A 45 4.82 -4.43 16.03
C LEU A 45 6.19 -3.75 16.10
N ASP A 46 6.55 -2.98 15.07
CA ASP A 46 7.85 -2.31 14.99
C ASP A 46 7.86 -0.92 15.67
N TYR A 47 6.72 -0.50 16.24
CA TYR A 47 6.52 0.85 16.78
C TYR A 47 5.81 0.81 18.14
N GLU A 48 6.05 1.84 18.96
CA GLU A 48 5.44 1.93 20.30
C GLU A 48 4.03 2.51 20.25
N SER A 49 3.71 3.27 19.20
CA SER A 49 2.40 3.90 19.03
C SER A 49 1.86 3.77 17.62
N PHE A 50 0.53 3.82 17.52
CA PHE A 50 -0.15 3.87 16.23
C PHE A 50 0.29 5.07 15.39
N ASN A 51 0.55 6.23 16.00
CA ASN A 51 0.98 7.42 15.25
C ASN A 51 2.34 7.23 14.58
N GLU A 52 3.26 6.53 15.23
CA GLU A 52 4.56 6.20 14.65
C GLU A 52 4.42 5.21 13.49
N ALA A 53 3.65 4.13 13.69
CA ALA A 53 3.37 3.17 12.62
C ALA A 53 2.63 3.84 11.44
N TYR A 54 1.68 4.72 11.71
CA TYR A 54 0.96 5.45 10.67
C TYR A 54 1.90 6.35 9.86
N LYS A 55 2.79 7.08 10.55
CA LYS A 55 3.81 7.90 9.91
C LYS A 55 4.76 7.07 9.06
N ALA A 56 5.22 5.92 9.56
CA ALA A 56 6.07 5.01 8.80
C ALA A 56 5.38 4.48 7.54
N ALA A 57 4.10 4.10 7.62
CA ALA A 57 3.32 3.71 6.45
C ALA A 57 3.22 4.86 5.42
N ASP A 58 3.02 6.10 5.87
CA ASP A 58 2.98 7.27 4.99
C ASP A 58 4.34 7.56 4.34
N GLU A 59 5.44 7.42 5.09
CA GLU A 59 6.79 7.53 4.55
C GLU A 59 7.05 6.49 3.45
N LYS A 60 6.62 5.23 3.64
CA LYS A 60 6.69 4.20 2.61
C LYS A 60 5.84 4.54 1.40
N LEU A 61 4.65 5.12 1.59
CA LEU A 61 3.82 5.60 0.50
C LEU A 61 4.52 6.72 -0.29
N TYR A 62 5.20 7.63 0.41
CA TYR A 62 5.96 8.70 -0.22
C TYR A 62 7.11 8.15 -1.07
N ILE A 63 7.85 7.15 -0.55
CA ILE A 63 8.89 6.43 -1.30
C ILE A 63 8.29 5.76 -2.54
N ALA A 64 7.12 5.11 -2.41
CA ALA A 64 6.45 4.45 -3.53
C ALA A 64 6.12 5.44 -4.66
N LYS A 65 5.71 6.66 -4.30
CA LYS A 65 5.42 7.73 -5.26
C LYS A 65 6.69 8.24 -5.95
N ASN A 66 7.76 8.46 -5.18
CA ASN A 66 9.03 8.97 -5.72
C ASN A 66 9.76 7.95 -6.60
N ASN A 67 9.63 6.66 -6.28
CA ASN A 67 10.28 5.59 -7.03
C ASN A 67 9.60 5.26 -8.38
N GLY A 68 8.56 6.01 -8.77
CA GLY A 68 7.87 5.83 -10.06
C GLY A 68 6.41 5.41 -9.95
N ARG A 69 5.79 5.52 -8.77
CA ARG A 69 4.37 5.19 -8.52
C ARG A 69 4.03 3.73 -8.84
N ASN A 70 2.74 3.40 -8.81
CA ASN A 70 2.16 2.07 -9.11
C ASN A 70 2.93 0.90 -8.46
N ARG A 71 3.25 1.04 -7.18
CA ARG A 71 4.04 0.06 -6.42
C ARG A 71 3.69 0.06 -4.95
N VAL A 72 4.10 -1.01 -4.29
CA VAL A 72 4.02 -1.20 -2.85
C VAL A 72 5.43 -1.10 -2.29
N GLU A 73 5.62 -0.26 -1.27
CA GLU A 73 6.84 -0.21 -0.48
C GLU A 73 6.51 -0.69 0.93
N CYS A 74 7.34 -1.56 1.48
CA CYS A 74 7.16 -2.12 2.82
C CYS A 74 8.34 -1.75 3.73
N CYS A 75 8.12 -1.79 5.05
CA CYS A 75 9.23 -1.82 6.00
C CYS A 75 10.08 -3.09 5.78
N GLN A 76 11.39 -2.98 5.98
CA GLN A 76 12.32 -4.11 5.89
C GLN A 76 12.68 -4.57 7.29
#